data_AF-A0A818QY70-F1
#
_entry.id   AF-A0A818QY70-F1
#
_cell.length_a   1.000
_cell.length_b   1.000
_cell.length_c   1.000
_cell.angle_alpha   90.00
_cell.angle_beta   90.00
_cell.angle_gamma   90.00
#
_symmetry.space_group_name_H-M   'P 1'
#
loop_
_entity.id
_entity.type
_entity.pdbx_description
1 polymer ?
#
loop_
_entity_poly.entity_id
_entity_poly.type
_entity_poly.pdbx_seq_one_letter_code
_entity_poly.pdbx_strand_id
1 'polypeptide(L)'
;MFNWQFSQSCSSSILKELHITVKYFHDCLYILDGCFNQLEKFFVNIDFIYNQSSTINDQEKLSNMKYFSLTCEDATLKYYELIVPLLHRMSNLESLALYLMVSNHFMDERFIDGNDLKENIINHLPRLKKFAFNIHSRTFFLNEIYLPSNADIRNTFTNFKDNQIVCSVDYSQREKVGQCHIYSLPYTILFYNNITNNFPGGLFKSVRQISLCDEDPFEHEFFIQIAEAFPYLKKLRLTNTQSQQHKHSQSSKDAKKKEYPIIKYSHLTELDLFLVHNDYIEQFLDLTKTNLSKNFKLSVEYKSLRLVTDNFTRETTRMNCSKINNIQFYDRISTIPEHFQMYFPRMKYRSLLSYFDINYSSR
;
A
#
# COMPACT_ATOMS: atom_id res chain seq x y z
N MET A 1 -9.09 1.43 -30.58
CA MET A 1 -8.94 0.24 -31.44
C MET A 1 -7.51 -0.25 -31.23
N PHE A 2 -7.28 -1.09 -30.20
CA PHE A 2 -5.95 -1.61 -29.90
C PHE A 2 -5.79 -2.98 -30.53
N ASN A 3 -4.78 -3.11 -31.41
CA ASN A 3 -4.36 -4.38 -31.98
C ASN A 3 -3.66 -5.20 -30.91
N TRP A 4 -4.38 -6.16 -30.33
CA TRP A 4 -3.76 -7.28 -29.65
C TRP A 4 -3.14 -8.19 -30.73
N GLN A 5 -1.83 -8.08 -30.96
CA GLN A 5 -1.10 -9.15 -31.64
C GLN A 5 -0.97 -10.31 -30.66
N PHE A 6 -2.01 -11.14 -30.58
CA PHE A 6 -1.80 -12.54 -30.27
C PHE A 6 -0.97 -13.10 -31.42
N SER A 7 0.25 -13.54 -31.18
CA SER A 7 0.93 -14.44 -32.10
C SER A 7 0.11 -15.73 -32.15
N GLN A 8 -0.86 -15.76 -33.07
CA GLN A 8 -1.62 -16.95 -33.39
C GLN A 8 -0.69 -17.96 -34.07
N SER A 9 -0.16 -18.86 -33.24
CA SER A 9 0.07 -20.23 -33.64
C SER A 9 -0.13 -21.14 -32.43
N CYS A 10 -1.38 -21.22 -31.93
CA CYS A 10 -1.78 -22.30 -31.04
C CYS A 10 -3.01 -23.00 -31.62
N SER A 11 -2.73 -24.10 -32.31
CA SER A 11 -3.68 -25.19 -32.53
C SER A 11 -4.17 -25.73 -31.19
N SER A 12 -5.49 -25.71 -30.96
CA SER A 12 -6.26 -26.59 -30.05
C SER A 12 -5.74 -26.84 -28.62
N SER A 13 -5.23 -25.84 -27.90
CA SER A 13 -5.09 -25.93 -26.44
C SER A 13 -6.17 -25.09 -25.75
N ILE A 14 -7.12 -25.75 -25.07
CA ILE A 14 -8.14 -25.09 -24.25
C ILE A 14 -7.44 -24.36 -23.10
N LEU A 15 -7.37 -23.04 -23.16
CA LEU A 15 -6.80 -22.21 -22.10
C LEU A 15 -7.73 -22.25 -20.88
N LYS A 16 -7.28 -22.86 -19.78
CA LYS A 16 -8.05 -22.98 -18.52
C LYS A 16 -7.61 -22.02 -17.42
N GLU A 17 -6.43 -21.43 -17.55
CA GLU A 17 -5.81 -20.57 -16.56
C GLU A 17 -5.15 -19.37 -17.23
N LEU A 18 -5.40 -18.17 -16.72
CA LEU A 18 -4.86 -16.92 -17.25
C LEU A 18 -4.39 -15.99 -16.12
N HIS A 19 -3.19 -15.44 -16.27
CA HIS A 19 -2.58 -14.45 -15.38
C HIS A 19 -2.24 -13.21 -16.19
N ILE A 20 -2.80 -12.06 -15.86
CA ILE A 20 -2.58 -10.81 -16.59
C ILE A 20 -2.45 -9.61 -15.65
N THR A 21 -1.74 -8.59 -16.13
CA THR A 21 -1.83 -7.23 -15.61
C THR A 21 -2.48 -6.38 -16.69
N VAL A 22 -3.56 -5.70 -16.35
CA VAL A 22 -4.25 -4.78 -17.26
C VAL A 22 -4.15 -3.36 -16.72
N LYS A 23 -4.09 -2.41 -17.65
CA LYS A 23 -4.05 -1.01 -17.27
C LYS A 23 -5.42 -0.50 -16.85
N TYR A 24 -6.50 -0.99 -17.46
CA TYR A 24 -7.86 -0.51 -17.21
C TYR A 24 -8.82 -1.65 -16.86
N PHE A 25 -9.78 -1.39 -15.97
CA PHE A 25 -10.83 -2.36 -15.61
C PHE A 25 -11.66 -2.83 -16.81
N HIS A 26 -11.95 -1.94 -17.77
CA HIS A 26 -12.71 -2.32 -18.97
C HIS A 26 -11.99 -3.39 -19.81
N ASP A 27 -10.64 -3.38 -19.85
CA ASP A 27 -9.88 -4.41 -20.56
C ASP A 27 -10.11 -5.79 -19.93
N CYS A 28 -10.24 -5.84 -18.60
CA CYS A 28 -10.59 -7.07 -17.87
C CYS A 28 -11.98 -7.59 -18.29
N LEU A 29 -12.98 -6.70 -18.36
CA LEU A 29 -14.33 -7.07 -18.80
C LEU A 29 -14.33 -7.57 -20.24
N TYR A 30 -13.65 -6.87 -21.15
CA TYR A 30 -13.57 -7.25 -22.56
C TYR A 30 -12.94 -8.64 -22.75
N ILE A 31 -11.90 -8.95 -21.96
CA ILE A 31 -11.29 -10.28 -21.93
C ILE A 31 -12.33 -11.31 -21.49
N LEU A 32 -12.99 -11.09 -20.36
CA LEU A 32 -13.98 -12.04 -19.82
C LEU A 32 -15.16 -12.28 -20.76
N ASP A 33 -15.71 -11.22 -21.37
CA ASP A 33 -16.87 -11.28 -22.26
C ASP A 33 -16.51 -11.82 -23.65
N GLY A 34 -15.28 -11.62 -24.12
CA GLY A 34 -14.91 -11.85 -25.52
C GLY A 34 -14.62 -13.30 -25.89
N CYS A 35 -13.97 -14.09 -25.02
CA CYS A 35 -13.35 -15.36 -25.47
C CYS A 35 -13.15 -16.43 -24.39
N PHE A 36 -13.55 -16.20 -23.13
CA PHE A 36 -13.05 -17.00 -22.01
C PHE A 36 -14.10 -17.64 -21.12
N ASN A 37 -15.27 -17.95 -21.68
CA ASN A 37 -16.24 -18.84 -21.05
C ASN A 37 -15.65 -20.24 -20.71
N GLN A 38 -14.45 -20.59 -21.17
CA GLN A 38 -13.75 -21.84 -20.85
C GLN A 38 -12.72 -21.71 -19.70
N LEU A 39 -12.40 -20.50 -19.23
CA LEU A 39 -11.46 -20.31 -18.12
C LEU A 39 -12.04 -20.88 -16.84
N GLU A 40 -11.24 -21.69 -16.15
CA GLU A 40 -11.52 -22.17 -14.80
C GLU A 40 -10.83 -21.31 -13.74
N LYS A 41 -9.72 -20.66 -14.10
CA LYS A 41 -8.93 -19.80 -13.21
C LYS A 41 -8.53 -18.50 -13.88
N PHE A 42 -8.70 -17.39 -13.17
CA PHE A 42 -8.32 -16.08 -13.67
C PHE A 42 -7.71 -15.20 -12.57
N PHE A 43 -6.49 -14.73 -12.84
CA PHE A 43 -5.71 -13.89 -11.94
C PHE A 43 -5.42 -12.58 -12.66
N VAL A 44 -5.90 -11.47 -12.09
CA VAL A 44 -5.79 -10.16 -12.72
C VAL A 44 -5.27 -9.13 -11.71
N ASN A 45 -4.26 -8.38 -12.14
CA ASN A 45 -3.83 -7.15 -11.49
C ASN A 45 -4.29 -5.94 -12.34
N ILE A 46 -4.87 -4.94 -11.70
CA ILE A 46 -5.39 -3.74 -12.35
C ILE A 46 -4.63 -2.53 -11.82
N ASP A 47 -3.89 -1.86 -12.70
CA ASP A 47 -3.06 -0.72 -12.33
C ASP A 47 -3.88 0.58 -12.19
N PHE A 48 -4.90 0.80 -13.04
CA PHE A 48 -5.74 1.99 -13.03
C PHE A 48 -7.20 1.69 -13.36
N ILE A 49 -8.11 2.52 -12.85
CA ILE A 49 -9.53 2.51 -13.18
C ILE A 49 -9.86 3.87 -13.79
N TYR A 50 -9.89 3.91 -15.12
CA TYR A 50 -10.46 5.07 -15.79
C TYR A 50 -11.97 4.87 -15.91
N ASN A 51 -12.75 5.77 -15.30
CA ASN A 51 -14.20 5.83 -15.41
C ASN A 51 -14.62 6.16 -16.85
N GLN A 52 -14.58 5.17 -17.75
CA GLN A 52 -15.55 5.13 -18.83
C GLN A 52 -16.75 4.38 -18.31
N SER A 53 -17.94 4.90 -18.57
CA SER A 53 -19.21 4.25 -18.27
C SER A 53 -19.37 2.97 -19.10
N SER A 54 -18.59 1.94 -18.79
CA SER A 54 -18.81 0.60 -19.30
C SER A 54 -19.84 -0.05 -18.39
N THR A 55 -21.08 -0.05 -18.83
CA THR A 55 -22.12 -0.89 -18.26
C THR A 55 -21.67 -2.34 -18.36
N ILE A 56 -21.53 -3.03 -17.22
CA ILE A 56 -21.38 -4.48 -17.19
C ILE A 56 -22.66 -5.07 -17.78
N ASN A 57 -22.52 -5.93 -18.78
CA ASN A 57 -23.67 -6.66 -19.31
C ASN A 57 -23.99 -7.81 -18.33
N ASP A 58 -24.96 -7.59 -17.43
CA ASP A 58 -25.35 -8.55 -16.39
C ASP A 58 -25.92 -9.88 -16.92
N GLN A 59 -26.12 -10.01 -18.24
CA GLN A 59 -26.76 -11.18 -18.83
C GLN A 59 -25.83 -12.38 -19.01
N GLU A 60 -24.51 -12.20 -19.12
CA GLU A 60 -23.59 -13.31 -19.42
C GLU A 60 -22.94 -13.90 -18.16
N LYS A 61 -23.38 -15.12 -17.80
CA LYS A 61 -22.84 -15.87 -16.65
C LYS A 61 -21.49 -16.50 -16.98
N LEU A 62 -20.50 -16.27 -16.12
CA LEU A 62 -19.16 -16.87 -16.17
C LEU A 62 -19.15 -18.21 -15.41
N SER A 63 -20.00 -19.14 -15.83
CA SER A 63 -20.31 -20.36 -15.06
C SER A 63 -19.14 -21.35 -14.93
N ASN A 64 -18.10 -21.26 -15.76
CA ASN A 64 -16.97 -22.18 -15.68
C ASN A 64 -15.88 -21.70 -14.72
N MET A 65 -15.93 -20.43 -14.30
CA MET A 65 -14.94 -19.85 -13.39
C MET A 65 -15.06 -20.51 -12.01
N LYS A 66 -13.96 -21.12 -11.55
CA LYS A 66 -13.85 -21.73 -10.21
C LYS A 66 -12.89 -20.96 -9.31
N TYR A 67 -11.91 -20.26 -9.88
CA TYR A 67 -10.90 -19.52 -9.13
C TYR A 67 -10.75 -18.12 -9.70
N PHE A 68 -10.87 -17.11 -8.87
CA PHE A 68 -10.70 -15.73 -9.28
C PHE A 68 -9.85 -14.98 -8.26
N SER A 69 -8.88 -14.23 -8.77
CA SER A 69 -8.02 -13.37 -7.97
C SER A 69 -7.97 -12.00 -8.61
N LEU A 70 -8.32 -10.98 -7.84
CA LEU A 70 -8.28 -9.59 -8.27
C LEU A 70 -7.40 -8.78 -7.33
N THR A 71 -6.45 -8.05 -7.90
CA THR A 71 -5.69 -7.00 -7.22
C THR A 71 -5.99 -5.67 -7.89
N CYS A 72 -6.46 -4.70 -7.12
CA CYS A 72 -6.72 -3.34 -7.56
C CYS A 72 -6.21 -2.35 -6.52
N GLU A 73 -5.15 -1.62 -6.86
CA GLU A 73 -4.54 -0.59 -6.00
C GLU A 73 -5.16 0.81 -6.22
N ASP A 74 -6.10 0.95 -7.15
CA ASP A 74 -6.73 2.22 -7.46
C ASP A 74 -7.83 2.58 -6.44
N ALA A 75 -7.54 3.60 -5.64
CA ALA A 75 -8.47 4.18 -4.66
C ALA A 75 -9.81 4.63 -5.27
N THR A 76 -9.87 4.93 -6.57
CA THR A 76 -11.11 5.36 -7.25
C THR A 76 -12.03 4.20 -7.65
N LEU A 77 -11.69 2.98 -7.23
CA LEU A 77 -12.48 1.79 -7.50
C LEU A 77 -13.92 1.94 -7.00
N LYS A 78 -14.85 1.85 -7.95
CA LYS A 78 -16.28 1.74 -7.73
C LYS A 78 -16.68 0.32 -7.35
N TYR A 79 -16.54 -0.02 -6.06
CA TYR A 79 -16.75 -1.37 -5.57
C TYR A 79 -18.15 -1.92 -5.91
N TYR A 80 -19.20 -1.15 -5.61
CA TYR A 80 -20.59 -1.57 -5.83
C TYR A 80 -20.98 -1.62 -7.30
N GLU A 81 -20.46 -0.72 -8.14
CA GLU A 81 -20.84 -0.67 -9.56
C GLU A 81 -20.00 -1.59 -10.45
N LEU A 82 -18.76 -1.92 -10.05
CA LEU A 82 -17.84 -2.70 -10.89
C LEU A 82 -17.53 -4.09 -10.35
N ILE A 83 -17.24 -4.21 -9.05
CA ILE A 83 -16.77 -5.49 -8.48
C ILE A 83 -17.93 -6.40 -8.14
N VAL A 84 -18.93 -5.87 -7.43
CA VAL A 84 -20.09 -6.67 -7.00
C VAL A 84 -20.81 -7.33 -8.20
N PRO A 85 -21.18 -6.60 -9.28
CA PRO A 85 -21.86 -7.20 -10.43
C PRO A 85 -20.96 -8.21 -11.16
N LEU A 86 -19.66 -7.93 -11.30
CA LEU A 86 -18.71 -8.87 -11.89
C LEU A 86 -18.66 -10.19 -11.13
N LEU A 87 -18.58 -10.14 -9.80
CA LEU A 87 -18.55 -11.34 -8.96
C LEU A 87 -19.87 -12.11 -9.03
N HIS A 88 -21.02 -11.43 -9.13
CA HIS A 88 -22.34 -12.08 -9.27
C HIS A 88 -22.45 -12.91 -10.55
N ARG A 89 -21.71 -12.54 -11.61
CA ARG A 89 -21.62 -13.34 -12.86
C ARG A 89 -20.88 -14.66 -12.65
N MET A 90 -20.06 -14.79 -11.60
CA MET A 90 -19.20 -15.95 -11.32
C MET A 90 -19.81 -16.91 -10.27
N SER A 91 -21.10 -17.23 -10.37
CA SER A 91 -21.84 -17.99 -9.33
C SER A 91 -21.27 -19.38 -8.95
N ASN A 92 -20.38 -19.94 -9.77
CA ASN A 92 -19.75 -21.24 -9.55
C ASN A 92 -18.36 -21.17 -8.89
N LEU A 93 -17.92 -19.97 -8.49
CA LEU A 93 -16.62 -19.76 -7.88
C LEU A 93 -16.45 -20.59 -6.60
N GLU A 94 -15.36 -21.34 -6.52
CA GLU A 94 -14.99 -22.14 -5.35
C GLU A 94 -13.92 -21.44 -4.51
N SER A 95 -13.12 -20.56 -5.12
CA SER A 95 -12.06 -19.81 -4.46
C SER A 95 -11.98 -18.38 -4.97
N LEU A 96 -11.96 -17.42 -4.04
CA LEU A 96 -11.86 -15.99 -4.30
C LEU A 96 -10.69 -15.38 -3.52
N ALA A 97 -9.87 -14.59 -4.20
CA ALA A 97 -8.86 -13.74 -3.59
C ALA A 97 -9.09 -12.28 -4.01
N LEU A 98 -9.34 -11.38 -3.06
CA LEU A 98 -9.54 -9.96 -3.32
C LEU A 98 -8.49 -9.11 -2.61
N TYR A 99 -7.80 -8.27 -3.37
CA TYR A 99 -7.04 -7.14 -2.85
C TYR A 99 -7.62 -5.85 -3.44
N LEU A 100 -8.27 -5.05 -2.60
CA LEU A 100 -8.97 -3.85 -3.06
C LEU A 100 -8.58 -2.65 -2.20
N MET A 101 -8.20 -1.56 -2.85
CA MET A 101 -8.21 -0.24 -2.26
C MET A 101 -9.46 0.50 -2.77
N VAL A 102 -10.31 0.95 -1.87
CA VAL A 102 -11.59 1.59 -2.18
C VAL A 102 -11.66 2.91 -1.43
N SER A 103 -11.87 4.01 -2.14
CA SER A 103 -12.18 5.32 -1.56
C SER A 103 -13.59 5.71 -1.95
N ASN A 104 -14.45 5.65 -0.94
CA ASN A 104 -15.82 6.06 -0.98
C ASN A 104 -15.85 7.59 -0.89
N HIS A 105 -15.80 8.25 -2.04
CA HIS A 105 -15.78 9.71 -2.13
C HIS A 105 -17.18 10.34 -1.93
N PHE A 106 -18.23 9.52 -1.93
CA PHE A 106 -19.60 9.98 -1.68
C PHE A 106 -19.90 9.95 -0.19
N MET A 107 -20.59 11.00 0.29
CA MET A 107 -20.78 11.33 1.70
C MET A 107 -21.61 10.31 2.52
N ASP A 108 -22.13 9.26 1.90
CA ASP A 108 -23.06 8.30 2.53
C ASP A 108 -22.55 6.84 2.49
N GLU A 109 -21.34 6.62 1.98
CA GLU A 109 -20.80 5.28 1.79
C GLU A 109 -19.98 4.83 3.02
N ARG A 110 -20.53 3.87 3.76
CA ARG A 110 -19.89 3.25 4.94
C ARG A 110 -18.66 2.43 4.55
N PHE A 111 -17.85 2.06 5.54
CA PHE A 111 -16.78 1.08 5.33
C PHE A 111 -17.33 -0.25 4.81
N ILE A 112 -16.53 -0.91 3.97
CA ILE A 112 -16.79 -2.31 3.60
C ILE A 112 -16.45 -3.16 4.81
N ASP A 113 -17.47 -3.72 5.46
CA ASP A 113 -17.34 -4.55 6.66
C ASP A 113 -17.77 -6.01 6.38
N GLY A 114 -17.85 -6.83 7.42
CA GLY A 114 -18.25 -8.24 7.31
C GLY A 114 -19.70 -8.43 6.88
N ASN A 115 -20.61 -7.51 7.21
CA ASN A 115 -21.99 -7.57 6.76
C ASN A 115 -22.06 -7.24 5.26
N ASP A 116 -21.33 -6.21 4.82
CA ASP A 116 -21.25 -5.86 3.40
C ASP A 116 -20.73 -7.03 2.55
N LEU A 117 -19.61 -7.63 2.94
CA LEU A 117 -19.06 -8.78 2.23
C LEU A 117 -20.00 -9.99 2.25
N LYS A 118 -20.74 -10.18 3.34
CA LYS A 118 -21.74 -11.24 3.43
C LYS A 118 -22.87 -11.03 2.44
N GLU A 119 -23.46 -9.84 2.45
CA GLU A 119 -24.61 -9.47 1.62
C GLU A 119 -24.23 -9.44 0.14
N ASN A 120 -23.14 -8.77 -0.22
CA ASN A 120 -22.79 -8.50 -1.60
C ASN A 120 -21.94 -9.59 -2.27
N ILE A 121 -21.23 -10.42 -1.50
CA ILE A 121 -20.34 -11.45 -2.08
C ILE A 121 -20.76 -12.86 -1.66
N ILE A 122 -20.75 -13.15 -0.36
CA ILE A 122 -20.90 -14.53 0.14
C ILE A 122 -22.27 -15.11 -0.23
N ASN A 123 -23.35 -14.36 -0.02
CA ASN A 123 -24.70 -14.81 -0.32
C ASN A 123 -24.91 -15.11 -1.83
N HIS A 124 -24.11 -14.49 -2.71
CA HIS A 124 -24.20 -14.66 -4.16
C HIS A 124 -23.25 -15.75 -4.70
N LEU A 125 -22.32 -16.23 -3.89
CA LEU A 125 -21.33 -17.25 -4.25
C LEU A 125 -21.49 -18.52 -3.40
N PRO A 126 -22.59 -19.29 -3.57
CA PRO A 126 -22.93 -20.42 -2.70
C PRO A 126 -21.92 -21.58 -2.77
N ARG A 127 -21.06 -21.62 -3.79
CA ARG A 127 -20.00 -22.63 -3.95
C ARG A 127 -18.66 -22.21 -3.37
N LEU A 128 -18.55 -21.00 -2.83
CA LEU A 128 -17.30 -20.45 -2.33
C LEU A 128 -16.85 -21.21 -1.09
N LYS A 129 -15.74 -21.94 -1.22
CA LYS A 129 -15.10 -22.70 -0.13
C LYS A 129 -13.96 -21.94 0.50
N LYS A 130 -13.29 -21.07 -0.28
CA LYS A 130 -12.14 -20.29 0.16
C LYS A 130 -12.34 -18.84 -0.23
N PHE A 131 -12.29 -17.95 0.77
CA PHE A 131 -12.33 -16.52 0.55
C PHE A 131 -11.16 -15.88 1.28
N ALA A 132 -10.18 -15.41 0.52
CA ALA A 132 -9.09 -14.58 1.03
C ALA A 132 -9.35 -13.14 0.60
N PHE A 133 -9.20 -12.20 1.51
CA PHE A 133 -9.36 -10.79 1.17
C PHE A 133 -8.43 -9.89 1.95
N ASN A 134 -8.21 -8.72 1.36
CA ASN A 134 -7.57 -7.57 1.93
C ASN A 134 -8.22 -6.35 1.30
N ILE A 135 -9.02 -5.65 2.09
CA ILE A 135 -9.82 -4.54 1.62
C ILE A 135 -9.48 -3.35 2.49
N HIS A 136 -8.93 -2.32 1.86
CA HIS A 136 -8.72 -1.03 2.47
C HIS A 136 -9.83 -0.11 1.96
N SER A 137 -10.76 0.26 2.84
CA SER A 137 -11.81 1.23 2.56
C SER A 137 -11.50 2.58 3.21
N ARG A 138 -11.72 3.67 2.47
CA ARG A 138 -11.63 5.05 2.96
C ARG A 138 -12.96 5.74 2.74
N THR A 139 -13.43 6.50 3.73
CA THR A 139 -14.70 7.23 3.63
C THR A 139 -14.59 8.60 4.31
N PHE A 140 -15.43 9.55 3.89
CA PHE A 140 -15.58 10.83 4.58
C PHE A 140 -16.66 10.72 5.67
N PHE A 141 -16.40 11.25 6.86
CA PHE A 141 -17.36 11.20 7.97
C PHE A 141 -17.92 12.59 8.34
N LEU A 142 -18.31 13.39 7.33
CA LEU A 142 -18.83 14.73 7.58
C LEU A 142 -20.13 14.66 8.41
N ASN A 143 -20.05 15.12 9.66
CA ASN A 143 -21.17 15.19 10.60
C ASN A 143 -21.67 13.83 11.14
N GLU A 144 -20.88 12.75 11.01
CA GLU A 144 -21.24 11.48 11.64
C GLU A 144 -21.12 11.57 13.18
N ILE A 145 -22.18 11.13 13.87
CA ILE A 145 -22.24 11.10 15.34
C ILE A 145 -21.54 9.85 15.89
N TYR A 146 -21.48 8.78 15.10
CA TYR A 146 -20.95 7.49 15.50
C TYR A 146 -19.92 6.98 14.49
N LEU A 147 -18.68 6.91 14.94
CA LEU A 147 -17.56 6.36 14.18
C LEU A 147 -17.30 4.92 14.63
N PRO A 148 -17.45 3.90 13.76
CA PRO A 148 -17.21 2.50 14.12
C PRO A 148 -15.82 2.28 14.72
N SER A 149 -15.74 1.57 15.85
CA SER A 149 -14.46 1.14 16.40
C SER A 149 -13.94 -0.13 15.71
N ASN A 150 -12.69 -0.49 16.00
CA ASN A 150 -12.14 -1.80 15.64
C ASN A 150 -13.00 -2.97 16.13
N ALA A 151 -13.60 -2.86 17.31
CA ALA A 151 -14.46 -3.90 17.86
C ALA A 151 -15.77 -4.00 17.07
N ASP A 152 -16.36 -2.86 16.71
CA ASP A 152 -17.61 -2.80 15.95
C ASP A 152 -17.44 -3.45 14.58
N ILE A 153 -16.37 -3.08 13.84
CA ILE A 153 -16.05 -3.72 12.56
C ILE A 153 -15.80 -5.21 12.74
N ARG A 154 -15.02 -5.63 13.75
CA ARG A 154 -14.75 -7.06 13.99
C ARG A 154 -16.03 -7.86 14.26
N ASN A 155 -16.99 -7.29 14.97
CA ASN A 155 -18.25 -7.95 15.32
C ASN A 155 -19.12 -8.27 14.09
N THR A 156 -18.91 -7.58 12.97
CA THR A 156 -19.60 -7.86 11.70
C THR A 156 -19.13 -9.18 11.05
N PHE A 157 -17.96 -9.70 11.44
CA PHE A 157 -17.38 -10.94 10.89
C PHE A 157 -17.79 -12.21 11.64
N THR A 158 -18.72 -12.14 12.60
CA THR A 158 -19.16 -13.29 13.43
C THR A 158 -19.62 -14.51 12.64
N ASN A 159 -20.08 -14.32 11.39
CA ASN A 159 -20.56 -15.38 10.52
C ASN A 159 -19.48 -15.97 9.59
N PHE A 160 -18.25 -15.43 9.59
CA PHE A 160 -17.16 -15.96 8.79
C PHE A 160 -16.57 -17.19 9.48
N LYS A 161 -16.65 -18.34 8.81
CA LYS A 161 -15.99 -19.56 9.29
C LYS A 161 -14.48 -19.31 9.37
N ASP A 162 -13.86 -19.83 10.42
CA ASP A 162 -12.41 -19.78 10.65
C ASP A 162 -11.79 -18.41 11.05
N ASN A 163 -12.55 -17.48 11.67
CA ASN A 163 -12.18 -16.31 12.53
C ASN A 163 -10.74 -15.72 12.53
N GLN A 164 -10.00 -15.78 11.43
CA GLN A 164 -8.68 -15.15 11.32
C GLN A 164 -8.77 -13.85 10.52
N ILE A 165 -9.78 -13.03 10.83
CA ILE A 165 -9.92 -11.69 10.27
C ILE A 165 -9.27 -10.70 11.22
N VAL A 166 -8.40 -9.87 10.67
CA VAL A 166 -7.84 -8.73 11.38
C VAL A 166 -8.42 -7.47 10.77
N CYS A 167 -8.71 -6.50 11.62
CA CYS A 167 -9.20 -5.20 11.24
C CYS A 167 -8.37 -4.11 11.95
N SER A 168 -8.13 -3.01 11.25
CA SER A 168 -7.63 -1.76 11.80
C SER A 168 -8.50 -0.63 11.26
N VAL A 169 -9.04 0.18 12.15
CA VAL A 169 -9.85 1.35 11.86
C VAL A 169 -9.15 2.56 12.43
N ASP A 170 -9.10 3.63 11.63
CA ASP A 170 -8.48 4.89 11.99
C ASP A 170 -9.26 6.08 11.42
N TYR A 171 -9.16 7.22 12.09
CA TYR A 171 -9.89 8.43 11.74
C TYR A 171 -8.98 9.65 11.77
N SER A 172 -8.83 10.28 10.61
CA SER A 172 -8.21 11.58 10.46
C SER A 172 -9.22 12.68 10.79
N GLN A 173 -9.00 13.40 11.89
CA GLN A 173 -9.91 14.47 12.30
C GLN A 173 -9.73 15.73 11.47
N ARG A 174 -8.52 15.96 10.94
CA ARG A 174 -8.22 17.14 10.13
C ARG A 174 -8.80 17.00 8.72
N GLU A 175 -8.68 15.83 8.10
CA GLU A 175 -9.19 15.58 6.76
C GLU A 175 -10.65 15.11 6.77
N LYS A 176 -11.19 14.75 7.96
CA LYS A 176 -12.51 14.15 8.11
C LYS A 176 -12.66 12.86 7.30
N VAL A 177 -11.58 12.07 7.26
CA VAL A 177 -11.49 10.81 6.53
C VAL A 177 -11.27 9.66 7.50
N GLY A 178 -12.14 8.67 7.45
CA GLY A 178 -11.96 7.39 8.11
C GLY A 178 -11.30 6.41 7.14
N GLN A 179 -10.48 5.51 7.68
CA GLN A 179 -10.00 4.34 6.95
C GLN A 179 -10.27 3.08 7.76
N CYS A 180 -10.66 2.03 7.06
CA CYS A 180 -10.85 0.71 7.61
C CYS A 180 -10.15 -0.30 6.72
N HIS A 181 -9.17 -0.97 7.31
CA HIS A 181 -8.44 -2.04 6.67
C HIS A 181 -8.84 -3.38 7.29
N ILE A 182 -9.45 -4.25 6.49
CA ILE A 182 -9.84 -5.61 6.86
C ILE A 182 -9.08 -6.62 6.01
N TYR A 183 -8.63 -7.72 6.62
CA TYR A 183 -7.99 -8.80 5.86
C TYR A 183 -8.09 -10.15 6.56
N SER A 184 -8.10 -11.21 5.75
CA SER A 184 -8.03 -12.61 6.19
C SER A 184 -6.59 -13.06 6.37
N LEU A 185 -6.31 -13.89 7.37
CA LEU A 185 -5.05 -14.61 7.51
C LEU A 185 -5.11 -16.01 6.86
N PRO A 186 -3.95 -16.56 6.45
CA PRO A 186 -2.63 -15.93 6.45
C PRO A 186 -2.53 -14.82 5.40
N TYR A 187 -1.80 -13.76 5.72
CA TYR A 187 -1.56 -12.65 4.78
C TYR A 187 -0.56 -13.06 3.69
N THR A 188 -1.04 -13.24 2.46
CA THR A 188 -0.23 -13.73 1.33
C THR A 188 0.23 -12.61 0.38
N ILE A 189 -0.22 -11.38 0.61
CA ILE A 189 -0.04 -10.27 -0.32
C ILE A 189 1.34 -9.64 -0.12
N LEU A 190 1.93 -9.15 -1.21
CA LEU A 190 3.30 -8.64 -1.23
C LEU A 190 3.43 -7.21 -0.69
N PHE A 191 2.32 -6.52 -0.43
CA PHE A 191 2.34 -5.13 -0.03
C PHE A 191 1.27 -4.83 1.01
N TYR A 192 1.49 -3.78 1.81
CA TYR A 192 0.58 -3.31 2.86
C TYR A 192 0.64 -1.78 2.90
N ASN A 193 -0.39 -1.12 2.39
CA ASN A 193 -0.41 0.33 2.23
C ASN A 193 -1.16 1.02 3.37
N ASN A 194 -0.73 2.23 3.70
CA ASN A 194 -1.35 3.17 4.64
C ASN A 194 -1.45 2.64 6.08
N ILE A 195 -0.35 2.09 6.58
CA ILE A 195 -0.22 1.70 7.98
C ILE A 195 -0.15 2.96 8.84
N THR A 196 -0.93 2.97 9.92
CA THR A 196 -1.00 4.07 10.89
C THR A 196 -0.56 3.62 12.28
N ASN A 197 -0.58 4.52 13.27
CA ASN A 197 -0.27 4.22 14.67
C ASN A 197 -1.24 3.18 15.26
N ASN A 198 -2.42 2.99 14.66
CA ASN A 198 -3.39 1.96 15.05
C ASN A 198 -3.06 0.56 14.47
N PHE A 199 -1.86 0.37 13.93
CA PHE A 199 -1.40 -0.92 13.44
C PHE A 199 -1.37 -1.97 14.56
N PRO A 200 -2.14 -3.07 14.44
CA PRO A 200 -2.25 -4.06 15.52
C PRO A 200 -1.00 -4.95 15.67
N GLY A 201 0.02 -4.79 14.82
CA GLY A 201 1.15 -5.71 14.75
C GLY A 201 0.82 -6.99 13.99
N GLY A 202 1.59 -8.05 14.26
CA GLY A 202 1.50 -9.35 13.60
C GLY A 202 2.76 -9.68 12.79
N LEU A 203 2.77 -10.84 12.13
CA LEU A 203 3.93 -11.30 11.35
C LEU A 203 3.57 -11.51 9.88
N PHE A 204 4.10 -10.66 9.01
CA PHE A 204 3.75 -10.59 7.60
C PHE A 204 4.92 -11.05 6.72
N LYS A 205 5.17 -12.37 6.70
CA LYS A 205 6.31 -12.96 5.97
C LYS A 205 6.25 -12.76 4.45
N SER A 206 5.07 -12.52 3.89
CA SER A 206 4.86 -12.34 2.44
C SER A 206 5.10 -10.91 1.99
N VAL A 207 4.93 -9.93 2.88
CA VAL A 207 5.01 -8.50 2.54
C VAL A 207 6.45 -8.09 2.25
N ARG A 208 6.62 -7.28 1.20
CA ARG A 208 7.88 -6.73 0.68
C ARG A 208 7.83 -5.22 0.57
N GLN A 209 6.65 -4.62 0.51
CA GLN A 209 6.47 -3.18 0.39
C GLN A 209 5.43 -2.70 1.39
N ILE A 210 5.72 -1.61 2.10
CA ILE A 210 4.72 -0.95 2.94
C ILE A 210 4.73 0.56 2.72
N SER A 211 3.60 1.20 2.99
CA SER A 211 3.53 2.65 3.20
C SER A 211 3.00 2.98 4.59
N LEU A 212 3.62 3.96 5.23
CA LEU A 212 3.25 4.49 6.54
C LEU A 212 2.73 5.92 6.36
N CYS A 213 1.55 6.22 6.89
CA CYS A 213 0.95 7.55 6.82
C CYS A 213 -0.02 7.74 7.98
N ASP A 214 0.13 8.84 8.73
CA ASP A 214 -0.74 9.16 9.86
C ASP A 214 -0.76 10.68 10.12
N GLU A 215 -1.80 11.16 10.80
CA GLU A 215 -1.87 12.51 11.35
C GLU A 215 -0.96 12.65 12.58
N ASP A 216 -0.90 11.60 13.41
CA ASP A 216 -0.11 11.58 14.63
C ASP A 216 1.35 11.17 14.34
N PRO A 217 2.34 11.67 15.10
CA PRO A 217 3.73 11.34 14.87
C PRO A 217 4.02 9.86 15.13
N PHE A 218 4.91 9.26 14.31
CA PHE A 218 5.40 7.91 14.53
C PHE A 218 6.62 7.92 15.46
N GLU A 219 6.48 7.35 16.65
CA GLU A 219 7.59 7.27 17.61
C GLU A 219 8.56 6.12 17.30
N HIS A 220 9.71 6.09 17.98
CA HIS A 220 10.75 5.09 17.72
C HIS A 220 10.24 3.64 17.88
N GLU A 221 9.41 3.37 18.89
CA GLU A 221 8.80 2.05 19.12
C GLU A 221 7.94 1.57 17.97
N PHE A 222 7.27 2.49 17.28
CA PHE A 222 6.48 2.14 16.12
C PHE A 222 7.37 1.52 15.04
N PHE A 223 8.53 2.11 14.77
CA PHE A 223 9.47 1.56 13.79
C PHE A 223 10.07 0.20 14.22
N ILE A 224 10.21 -0.05 15.54
CA ILE A 224 10.57 -1.38 16.06
C ILE A 224 9.47 -2.39 15.69
N GLN A 225 8.22 -2.07 16.00
CA GLN A 225 7.06 -2.91 15.68
C GLN A 225 6.97 -3.18 14.17
N ILE A 226 7.23 -2.18 13.33
CA ILE A 226 7.28 -2.34 11.87
C ILE A 226 8.41 -3.29 11.45
N ALA A 227 9.62 -3.16 11.99
CA ALA A 227 10.73 -4.03 11.64
C ALA A 227 10.47 -5.50 12.02
N GLU A 228 9.83 -5.73 13.18
CA GLU A 228 9.44 -7.07 13.64
C GLU A 228 8.30 -7.67 12.81
N ALA A 229 7.32 -6.85 12.45
CA ALA A 229 6.16 -7.30 11.69
C ALA A 229 6.50 -7.65 10.23
N PHE A 230 7.48 -6.95 9.65
CA PHE A 230 7.85 -7.07 8.24
C PHE A 230 9.33 -7.48 8.07
N PRO A 231 9.72 -8.71 8.47
CA PRO A 231 11.13 -9.12 8.51
C PRO A 231 11.82 -9.14 7.15
N TYR A 232 11.06 -9.23 6.05
CA TYR A 232 11.58 -9.26 4.67
C TYR A 232 11.26 -7.98 3.87
N LEU A 233 11.02 -6.87 4.56
CA LEU A 233 10.68 -5.59 3.94
C LEU A 233 11.78 -5.12 2.98
N LYS A 234 11.40 -4.86 1.73
CA LYS A 234 12.27 -4.36 0.65
C LYS A 234 12.04 -2.88 0.35
N LYS A 235 10.82 -2.40 0.50
CA LYS A 235 10.43 -1.02 0.18
C LYS A 235 9.60 -0.42 1.31
N LEU A 236 10.00 0.77 1.76
CA LEU A 236 9.29 1.52 2.79
C LEU A 236 9.02 2.92 2.26
N ARG A 237 7.75 3.31 2.18
CA ARG A 237 7.33 4.70 1.99
C ARG A 237 6.83 5.25 3.31
N LEU A 238 7.24 6.46 3.66
CA LEU A 238 6.77 7.18 4.82
C LEU A 238 6.33 8.58 4.41
N THR A 239 5.15 8.98 4.87
CA THR A 239 4.63 10.34 4.77
C THR A 239 4.06 10.73 6.13
N ASN A 240 4.71 11.68 6.80
CA ASN A 240 4.24 12.21 8.08
C ASN A 240 4.98 13.53 8.36
N THR A 241 4.23 14.62 8.45
CA THR A 241 4.80 15.97 8.61
C THR A 241 4.94 16.40 10.07
N GLN A 242 4.44 15.59 11.03
CA GLN A 242 4.55 15.88 12.45
C GLN A 242 5.93 15.50 12.99
N SER A 243 6.46 16.32 13.91
CA SER A 243 7.68 16.00 14.64
C SER A 243 7.45 14.90 15.67
N GLN A 244 8.47 14.06 15.88
CA GLN A 244 8.45 13.08 16.97
C GLN A 244 8.44 13.80 18.32
N GLN A 245 7.54 13.38 19.22
CA GLN A 245 7.41 13.95 20.55
C GLN A 245 8.48 13.38 21.49
N HIS A 246 8.82 12.10 21.35
CA HIS A 246 9.78 11.40 22.20
C HIS A 246 11.11 11.21 21.48
N LYS A 247 11.86 12.30 21.34
CA LYS A 247 13.19 12.25 20.71
C LYS A 247 14.12 11.38 21.55
N HIS A 248 14.66 10.34 20.94
CA HIS A 248 15.69 9.43 21.52
C HIS A 248 16.91 10.19 22.11
N SER A 249 17.10 11.46 21.71
CA SER A 249 18.19 12.33 22.12
C SER A 249 17.84 13.44 23.12
N GLN A 250 16.62 13.55 23.65
CA GLN A 250 16.33 14.60 24.64
C GLN A 250 16.87 14.23 26.03
N SER A 251 18.02 14.84 26.34
CA SER A 251 18.61 14.99 27.66
C SER A 251 17.71 15.81 28.59
N SER A 252 16.61 15.25 29.07
CA SER A 252 16.01 15.71 30.31
C SER A 252 16.76 15.03 31.47
N LYS A 253 17.21 15.83 32.43
CA LYS A 253 18.05 15.38 33.56
C LYS A 253 17.36 14.33 34.46
N ASP A 254 16.07 14.10 34.25
CA ASP A 254 15.22 13.27 35.12
C ASP A 254 14.50 12.13 34.39
N ALA A 255 14.67 11.97 33.07
CA ALA A 255 14.13 10.80 32.37
C ALA A 255 15.17 9.67 32.40
N LYS A 256 14.83 8.55 33.04
CA LYS A 256 15.52 7.27 32.81
C LYS A 256 15.61 7.09 31.30
N LYS A 257 16.82 7.22 30.72
CA LYS A 257 17.06 6.99 29.29
C LYS A 257 16.54 5.61 28.96
N LYS A 258 15.37 5.54 28.33
CA LYS A 258 14.84 4.29 27.80
C LYS A 258 15.70 3.99 26.58
N GLU A 259 16.71 3.14 26.75
CA GLU A 259 17.57 2.71 25.66
C GLU A 259 16.77 1.81 24.74
N TYR A 260 16.35 2.34 23.59
CA TYR A 260 15.73 1.54 22.55
C TYR A 260 16.79 0.81 21.73
N PRO A 261 16.50 -0.42 21.27
CA PRO A 261 17.40 -1.16 20.40
C PRO A 261 17.56 -0.48 19.04
N ILE A 262 18.74 -0.59 18.45
CA ILE A 262 18.98 -0.17 17.07
C ILE A 262 18.12 -1.02 16.12
N ILE A 263 17.29 -0.36 15.33
CA ILE A 263 16.37 -1.02 14.39
C ILE A 263 17.16 -1.54 13.19
N LYS A 264 16.92 -2.80 12.79
CA LYS A 264 17.61 -3.41 11.65
C LYS A 264 16.65 -3.67 10.50
N TYR A 265 16.85 -2.97 9.39
CA TYR A 265 16.13 -3.22 8.15
C TYR A 265 17.02 -3.98 7.16
N SER A 266 17.25 -5.26 7.43
CA SER A 266 18.23 -6.12 6.74
C SER A 266 17.97 -6.28 5.24
N HIS A 267 16.72 -6.17 4.80
CA HIS A 267 16.30 -6.40 3.41
C HIS A 267 15.87 -5.12 2.67
N LEU A 268 15.89 -3.96 3.34
CA LEU A 268 15.35 -2.73 2.78
C LEU A 268 16.26 -2.21 1.67
N THR A 269 15.72 -2.15 0.46
CA THR A 269 16.40 -1.71 -0.76
C THR A 269 15.91 -0.36 -1.27
N GLU A 270 14.79 0.14 -0.77
CA GLU A 270 14.17 1.40 -1.19
C GLU A 270 13.52 2.06 0.03
N LEU A 271 13.90 3.29 0.31
CA LEU A 271 13.32 4.13 1.34
C LEU A 271 12.83 5.43 0.70
N ASP A 272 11.55 5.68 0.79
CA ASP A 272 10.87 6.83 0.23
C ASP A 272 10.34 7.72 1.37
N LEU A 273 10.99 8.86 1.57
CA LEU A 273 10.71 9.85 2.61
C LEU A 273 10.08 11.09 1.97
N PHE A 274 8.84 10.93 1.49
CA PHE A 274 8.08 11.98 0.81
C PHE A 274 7.22 12.77 1.82
N LEU A 275 7.36 14.10 1.83
CA LEU A 275 6.65 15.01 2.75
C LEU A 275 6.75 14.54 4.22
N VAL A 276 7.99 14.37 4.68
CA VAL A 276 8.28 13.94 6.06
C VAL A 276 8.92 15.04 6.89
N HIS A 277 8.67 15.03 8.20
CA HIS A 277 9.45 15.80 9.15
C HIS A 277 10.91 15.30 9.23
N ASN A 278 11.84 16.21 9.54
CA ASN A 278 13.28 15.91 9.64
C ASN A 278 13.62 14.81 10.66
N ASP A 279 12.80 14.67 11.71
CA ASP A 279 13.01 13.64 12.74
C ASP A 279 12.99 12.23 12.14
N TYR A 280 12.16 11.98 11.12
CA TYR A 280 12.10 10.68 10.44
C TYR A 280 13.31 10.44 9.55
N ILE A 281 13.80 11.47 8.88
CA ILE A 281 15.06 11.38 8.11
C ILE A 281 16.20 11.03 9.07
N GLU A 282 16.27 11.69 10.23
CA GLU A 282 17.24 11.37 11.27
C GLU A 282 17.04 9.95 11.83
N GLN A 283 15.80 9.52 12.08
CA GLN A 283 15.46 8.17 12.56
C GLN A 283 16.06 7.08 11.66
N PHE A 284 16.02 7.23 10.34
CA PHE A 284 16.58 6.25 9.41
C PHE A 284 18.07 6.43 9.13
N LEU A 285 18.56 7.67 9.05
CA LEU A 285 19.95 7.93 8.67
C LEU A 285 20.93 7.88 9.85
N ASP A 286 20.52 8.16 11.08
CA ASP A 286 21.40 8.06 12.23
C ASP A 286 21.68 6.59 12.59
N LEU A 287 22.95 6.18 12.56
CA LEU A 287 23.38 4.80 12.85
C LEU A 287 23.07 4.35 14.28
N THR A 288 22.88 5.29 15.20
CA THR A 288 22.54 5.02 16.60
C THR A 288 21.06 4.65 16.78
N LYS A 289 20.23 4.91 15.76
CA LYS A 289 18.80 4.60 15.74
C LYS A 289 18.48 3.43 14.80
N THR A 290 19.06 3.45 13.60
CA THR A 290 18.72 2.48 12.55
C THR A 290 19.97 1.98 11.82
N ASN A 291 19.99 0.69 11.48
CA ASN A 291 20.97 0.06 10.61
C ASN A 291 20.31 -0.37 9.30
N LEU A 292 20.65 0.34 8.22
CA LEU A 292 20.13 0.08 6.88
C LEU A 292 20.97 -0.96 6.13
N SER A 293 20.33 -1.67 5.20
CA SER A 293 21.01 -2.62 4.30
C SER A 293 21.98 -1.89 3.36
N LYS A 294 22.91 -2.63 2.74
CA LYS A 294 23.80 -2.06 1.72
C LYS A 294 23.04 -1.91 0.40
N ASN A 295 23.39 -0.89 -0.39
CA ASN A 295 22.91 -0.70 -1.76
C ASN A 295 21.41 -0.37 -1.86
N PHE A 296 20.93 0.51 -0.98
CA PHE A 296 19.54 0.96 -1.02
C PHE A 296 19.39 2.31 -1.72
N LYS A 297 18.19 2.55 -2.26
CA LYS A 297 17.76 3.79 -2.88
C LYS A 297 17.06 4.68 -1.85
N LEU A 298 17.36 5.98 -1.84
CA LEU A 298 16.70 6.95 -0.98
C LEU A 298 15.97 7.99 -1.84
N SER A 299 14.68 8.22 -1.58
CA SER A 299 13.96 9.39 -2.07
C SER A 299 13.70 10.34 -0.90
N VAL A 300 14.11 11.61 -1.00
CA VAL A 300 14.04 12.57 0.12
C VAL A 300 14.08 14.02 -0.38
N GLU A 301 13.67 14.98 0.43
CA GLU A 301 13.96 16.40 0.15
C GLU A 301 15.43 16.74 0.47
N TYR A 302 16.12 17.35 -0.48
CA TYR A 302 17.51 17.78 -0.40
C TYR A 302 17.74 18.76 0.75
N LYS A 303 16.87 19.76 0.92
CA LYS A 303 16.97 20.73 2.02
C LYS A 303 16.94 20.01 3.38
N SER A 304 16.01 19.08 3.55
CA SER A 304 15.79 18.32 4.77
C SER A 304 16.96 17.37 5.06
N LEU A 305 17.48 16.69 4.03
CA LEU A 305 18.69 15.88 4.12
C LEU A 305 19.92 16.70 4.52
N ARG A 306 20.10 17.89 3.93
CA ARG A 306 21.22 18.79 4.26
C ARG A 306 21.17 19.25 5.72
N LEU A 307 19.98 19.51 6.26
CA LEU A 307 19.81 19.88 7.67
C LEU A 307 20.17 18.72 8.61
N VAL A 308 19.65 17.52 8.35
CA VAL A 308 19.84 16.35 9.22
C VAL A 308 21.30 15.88 9.23
N THR A 309 21.99 15.99 8.10
CA THR A 309 23.40 15.62 7.96
C THR A 309 24.37 16.72 8.38
N ASP A 310 23.88 17.86 8.87
CA ASP A 310 24.65 19.07 9.14
C ASP A 310 25.58 19.44 7.97
N ASN A 311 24.98 19.77 6.82
CA ASN A 311 25.70 20.03 5.58
C ASN A 311 26.64 18.89 5.16
N PHE A 312 26.25 17.63 5.39
CA PHE A 312 27.08 16.46 5.11
C PHE A 312 28.40 16.46 5.91
N THR A 313 28.32 16.76 7.21
CA THR A 313 29.45 16.71 8.15
C THR A 313 29.18 15.88 9.42
N ARG A 314 27.93 15.60 9.79
CA ARG A 314 27.53 14.76 10.94
C ARG A 314 27.85 13.25 10.81
N GLU A 315 28.93 12.82 11.45
CA GLU A 315 29.46 11.44 11.38
C GLU A 315 28.44 10.33 11.70
N THR A 316 27.51 10.52 12.64
CA THR A 316 26.51 9.48 12.99
C THR A 316 25.58 9.13 11.83
N THR A 317 25.35 10.07 10.91
CA THR A 317 24.51 9.84 9.72
C THR A 317 25.29 9.33 8.51
N ARG A 318 26.60 9.62 8.47
CA ARG A 318 27.50 9.29 7.36
C ARG A 318 27.53 7.80 7.05
N MET A 319 27.51 6.94 8.08
CA MET A 319 27.62 5.49 7.89
C MET A 319 26.44 4.90 7.12
N ASN A 320 25.20 5.30 7.43
CA ASN A 320 24.05 4.86 6.64
C ASN A 320 24.00 5.56 5.28
N CYS A 321 24.37 6.84 5.19
CA CYS A 321 24.47 7.54 3.91
C CYS A 321 25.44 6.82 2.94
N SER A 322 26.55 6.29 3.45
CA SER A 322 27.55 5.59 2.64
C SER A 322 27.04 4.31 1.97
N LYS A 323 25.92 3.77 2.45
CA LYS A 323 25.28 2.56 1.91
C LYS A 323 24.33 2.87 0.75
N ILE A 324 23.98 4.14 0.54
CA ILE A 324 23.08 4.58 -0.53
C ILE A 324 23.80 4.48 -1.88
N ASN A 325 23.16 3.85 -2.85
CA ASN A 325 23.68 3.72 -4.22
C ASN A 325 22.95 4.61 -5.24
N ASN A 326 21.77 5.12 -4.86
CA ASN A 326 20.94 6.00 -5.68
C ASN A 326 20.14 6.92 -4.76
N ILE A 327 20.14 8.21 -5.08
CA ILE A 327 19.34 9.20 -4.37
C ILE A 327 18.45 9.93 -5.35
N GLN A 328 17.20 10.12 -4.98
CA GLN A 328 16.21 10.91 -5.69
C GLN A 328 15.79 12.06 -4.79
N PHE A 329 15.76 13.27 -5.35
CA PHE A 329 15.33 14.46 -4.63
C PHE A 329 13.95 14.92 -5.07
N TYR A 330 13.12 15.32 -4.11
CA TYR A 330 11.79 15.86 -4.38
C TYR A 330 11.79 17.38 -4.68
N ASP A 331 12.85 18.07 -4.29
CA ASP A 331 13.09 19.50 -4.46
C ASP A 331 14.28 19.77 -5.39
N ARG A 332 14.38 21.02 -5.86
CA ARG A 332 15.47 21.45 -6.73
C ARG A 332 16.77 21.58 -5.94
N ILE A 333 17.85 21.02 -6.48
CA ILE A 333 19.20 21.20 -5.94
C ILE A 333 19.79 22.48 -6.54
N SER A 334 20.11 23.45 -5.70
CA SER A 334 20.77 24.69 -6.16
C SER A 334 22.29 24.53 -6.23
N THR A 335 22.90 23.87 -5.24
CA THR A 335 24.35 23.63 -5.15
C THR A 335 24.64 22.31 -4.43
N ILE A 336 25.68 21.59 -4.88
CA ILE A 336 26.17 20.37 -4.25
C ILE A 336 27.42 20.72 -3.41
N PRO A 337 27.42 20.51 -2.08
CA PRO A 337 28.57 20.76 -1.21
C PRO A 337 29.76 19.84 -1.52
N GLU A 338 30.96 20.32 -1.19
CA GLU A 338 32.21 19.58 -1.41
C GLU A 338 32.22 18.19 -0.74
N HIS A 339 31.71 18.10 0.50
CA HIS A 339 31.67 16.84 1.27
C HIS A 339 30.58 15.86 0.83
N PHE A 340 29.70 16.24 -0.10
CA PHE A 340 28.59 15.40 -0.55
C PHE A 340 29.08 14.03 -1.06
N GLN A 341 30.14 14.03 -1.88
CA GLN A 341 30.70 12.79 -2.45
C GLN A 341 31.28 11.87 -1.37
N MET A 342 31.78 12.42 -0.25
CA MET A 342 32.28 11.65 0.89
C MET A 342 31.15 10.98 1.68
N TYR A 343 29.95 11.54 1.65
CA TYR A 343 28.74 10.97 2.26
C TYR A 343 28.13 9.86 1.43
N PHE A 344 28.22 9.97 0.10
CA PHE A 344 27.59 9.04 -0.84
C PHE A 344 28.62 8.41 -1.80
N PRO A 345 29.67 7.73 -1.30
CA PRO A 345 30.77 7.21 -2.13
C PRO A 345 30.34 6.15 -3.15
N ARG A 346 29.20 5.50 -2.95
CA ARG A 346 28.66 4.45 -3.83
C ARG A 346 27.62 4.95 -4.83
N MET A 347 27.29 6.24 -4.76
CA MET A 347 26.21 6.79 -5.54
C MET A 347 26.61 6.85 -7.01
N LYS A 348 25.81 6.22 -7.86
CA LYS A 348 25.83 6.53 -9.29
C LYS A 348 24.93 7.75 -9.47
N TYR A 349 25.52 8.91 -9.76
CA TYR A 349 24.76 10.13 -10.02
C TYR A 349 23.89 9.91 -11.27
N ARG A 350 22.58 9.99 -11.11
CA ARG A 350 21.63 10.18 -12.21
C ARG A 350 20.81 11.41 -11.87
N SER A 351 21.05 12.53 -12.55
CA SER A 351 20.11 13.65 -12.55
C SER A 351 18.85 13.22 -13.29
N LEU A 352 17.71 13.12 -12.62
CA LEU A 352 16.41 13.18 -13.28
C LEU A 352 16.08 14.65 -13.52
N LEU A 353 16.62 15.23 -14.59
CA LEU A 353 15.96 16.37 -15.23
C LEU A 353 14.74 15.80 -15.98
N SER A 354 13.67 15.50 -15.25
CA SER A 354 12.30 15.37 -15.77
C SER A 354 11.38 14.87 -14.67
N TYR A 355 10.76 15.76 -13.88
CA TYR A 355 9.45 15.47 -13.28
C TYR A 355 8.64 16.73 -12.90
N PHE A 356 9.12 17.95 -13.20
CA PHE A 356 8.36 19.20 -12.99
C PHE A 356 8.53 20.22 -14.14
N ASP A 357 8.43 19.77 -15.39
CA ASP A 357 8.15 20.64 -16.56
C ASP A 357 6.73 20.45 -17.11
N ILE A 358 5.81 20.00 -16.25
CA ILE A 358 4.37 20.04 -16.52
C ILE A 358 3.73 20.81 -15.37
N ASN A 359 3.03 21.89 -15.71
CA ASN A 359 2.39 22.88 -14.83
C ASN A 359 3.28 24.04 -14.37
N TYR A 360 3.69 24.90 -15.30
CA TYR A 360 3.59 26.37 -15.18
C TYR A 360 3.81 27.01 -16.56
N SER A 361 2.90 26.74 -17.49
CA SER A 361 2.77 27.50 -18.74
C SER A 361 1.31 27.60 -19.18
N SER A 362 0.42 28.03 -18.27
CA SER A 362 -0.87 28.64 -18.64
C SER A 362 -1.57 29.23 -17.41
N ARG A 363 -1.22 30.48 -17.07
CA ARG A 363 -2.09 31.62 -16.76
C ARG A 363 -1.34 32.66 -15.94
#